data_AF-A0A7V9F3F2-F1
#
_entry.id   AF-A0A7V9F3F2-F1
#
_cell.length_a   1.000
_cell.length_b   1.000
_cell.length_c   1.000
_cell.angle_alpha   90.00
_cell.angle_beta   90.00
_cell.angle_gamma   90.00
#
_symmetry.space_group_name_H-M   'P 1'
#
loop_
_entity.id
_entity.type
_entity.pdbx_description
1 polymer ?
#
loop_
_entity_poly.entity_id
_entity_poly.type
_entity_poly.pdbx_seq_one_letter_code
_entity_poly.pdbx_strand_id
1 'polypeptide(L)'
;MTVDVLGVGMHPDLPTTLVHFTGRPRGDGDTPPGYASGDAENRLVRVLIEGRLRAASSFGSPPVVCLSEASDTAIVAMLKTGVSVRGPYPPWGVILSRKTAITRGARPAIHVSHREQMRWQFGKNIKPEDELTEGRFVSYDPPGIDWTHEREWRFCFNRGSTNPVVDLAGVVVGVITGREDWYPPPNVSPHLGFAKRTYSACCQNLPRFRWTGEELLPDGTFDIRGQMLLGP
;
A
#
# COMPACT_ATOMS: atom_id res chain seq x y z
N MET A 1 0.86 -18.38 19.33
CA MET A 1 1.65 -18.22 18.09
C MET A 1 2.89 -19.08 18.22
N THR A 2 2.90 -20.23 17.55
CA THR A 2 4.05 -21.13 17.49
C THR A 2 5.08 -20.57 16.51
N VAL A 3 6.33 -20.53 16.97
CA VAL A 3 7.48 -19.93 16.31
C VAL A 3 7.82 -20.76 15.07
N ASP A 4 7.63 -20.17 13.89
CA ASP A 4 8.04 -20.81 12.64
C ASP A 4 9.56 -20.67 12.50
N VAL A 5 10.19 -21.80 12.21
CA VAL A 5 11.63 -22.05 12.34
C VAL A 5 12.40 -21.24 11.30
N LEU A 6 13.40 -20.51 11.79
CA LEU A 6 14.29 -19.57 11.10
C LEU A 6 14.72 -20.00 9.69
N GLY A 7 13.98 -19.54 8.68
CA GLY A 7 14.51 -19.35 7.33
C GLY A 7 15.43 -18.13 7.31
N VAL A 8 16.43 -18.14 6.43
CA VAL A 8 17.45 -17.08 6.28
C VAL A 8 16.88 -15.67 6.45
N GLY A 9 17.33 -14.97 7.49
CA GLY A 9 17.39 -13.51 7.56
C GLY A 9 16.17 -12.74 8.08
N MET A 10 15.38 -13.27 9.02
CA MET A 10 14.50 -12.40 9.81
C MET A 10 15.34 -11.61 10.81
N HIS A 11 15.57 -10.33 10.52
CA HIS A 11 16.20 -9.43 11.49
C HIS A 11 15.19 -9.15 12.62
N PRO A 12 15.55 -9.36 13.90
CA PRO A 12 14.59 -9.43 15.01
C PRO A 12 13.83 -8.13 15.29
N ASP A 13 14.34 -6.99 14.83
CA ASP A 13 13.70 -5.68 14.99
C ASP A 13 12.88 -5.23 13.76
N LEU A 14 12.84 -6.05 12.70
CA LEU A 14 12.17 -5.70 11.46
C LEU A 14 10.84 -6.44 11.32
N PRO A 15 9.77 -5.74 10.88
CA PRO A 15 8.50 -6.39 10.63
C PRO A 15 8.61 -7.38 9.47
N THR A 16 7.81 -8.45 9.55
CA THR A 16 7.65 -9.46 8.50
C THR A 16 6.63 -9.03 7.43
N THR A 17 6.03 -7.87 7.60
CA THR A 17 4.98 -7.31 6.75
C THR A 17 5.36 -5.93 6.21
N LEU A 18 4.67 -5.53 5.13
CA LEU A 18 4.67 -4.18 4.58
C LEU A 18 3.22 -3.72 4.48
N VAL A 19 2.96 -2.42 4.63
CA VAL A 19 1.60 -1.86 4.56
C VAL A 19 1.46 -0.94 3.36
N HIS A 20 0.41 -1.13 2.56
CA HIS A 20 -0.05 -0.13 1.60
C HIS A 20 -1.28 0.58 2.15
N PHE A 21 -1.10 1.81 2.65
CA PHE A 21 -2.24 2.66 2.96
C PHE A 21 -2.90 3.16 1.67
N THR A 22 -4.21 3.03 1.60
CA THR A 22 -5.03 3.44 0.45
C THR A 22 -5.40 4.92 0.50
N GLY A 23 -5.19 5.54 1.66
CA GLY A 23 -5.21 6.99 1.87
C GLY A 23 -3.82 7.53 2.09
N ARG A 24 -3.66 8.83 1.88
CA ARG A 24 -2.52 9.60 2.36
C ARG A 24 -3.03 10.87 3.04
N PRO A 25 -2.32 11.38 4.04
CA PRO A 25 -2.48 12.76 4.45
C PRO A 25 -2.02 13.65 3.28
N ARG A 26 -2.97 14.16 2.50
CA ARG A 26 -2.74 15.03 1.34
C ARG A 26 -3.41 16.37 1.62
N GLY A 27 -2.76 17.45 1.19
CA GLY A 27 -3.43 18.74 1.08
C GLY A 27 -4.37 18.77 -0.14
N ASP A 28 -5.24 19.77 -0.19
CA ASP A 28 -6.06 20.01 -1.38
C ASP A 28 -5.15 20.17 -2.63
N GLY A 29 -5.45 19.40 -3.69
CA GLY A 29 -4.69 19.44 -4.95
C GLY A 29 -3.62 18.35 -5.16
N ASP A 30 -3.27 17.56 -4.14
CA ASP A 30 -2.23 16.51 -4.22
C ASP A 30 -2.69 15.21 -4.94
N THR A 31 -3.76 15.24 -5.74
CA THR A 31 -4.26 14.05 -6.44
C THR A 31 -3.70 13.99 -7.86
N PRO A 32 -2.88 12.96 -8.20
CA PRO A 32 -2.37 12.80 -9.56
C PRO A 32 -3.52 12.71 -10.59
N PRO A 33 -3.35 13.27 -11.79
CA PRO A 33 -4.30 13.08 -12.88
C PRO A 33 -4.55 11.59 -13.16
N GLY A 34 -5.81 11.19 -13.31
CA GLY A 34 -6.20 9.80 -13.55
C GLY A 34 -6.33 8.92 -12.30
N TYR A 35 -6.00 9.42 -11.11
CA TYR A 35 -6.44 8.78 -9.88
C TYR A 35 -7.94 8.97 -9.71
N ALA A 36 -8.67 7.88 -9.52
CA ALA A 36 -10.10 7.98 -9.28
C ALA A 36 -10.38 8.79 -8.01
N SER A 37 -11.29 9.76 -8.12
CA SER A 37 -11.89 10.43 -6.97
C SER A 37 -12.48 9.38 -6.02
N GLY A 38 -12.19 9.52 -4.74
CA GLY A 38 -12.65 8.60 -3.71
C GLY A 38 -11.80 8.75 -2.45
N ASP A 39 -12.44 8.57 -1.30
CA ASP A 39 -11.75 8.46 -0.02
C ASP A 39 -10.91 7.16 0.06
N ALA A 40 -10.16 7.03 1.14
CA ALA A 40 -9.29 5.87 1.35
C ALA A 40 -10.07 4.54 1.38
N GLU A 41 -11.26 4.53 1.98
CA GLU A 41 -12.13 3.36 2.03
C GLU A 41 -12.52 2.89 0.63
N ASN A 42 -13.01 3.79 -0.23
CA ASN A 42 -13.39 3.46 -1.60
C ASN A 42 -12.22 2.92 -2.43
N ARG A 43 -10.99 3.41 -2.18
CA ARG A 43 -9.78 2.88 -2.82
C ARG A 43 -9.46 1.47 -2.33
N LEU A 44 -9.59 1.20 -1.02
CA LEU A 44 -9.47 -0.15 -0.49
C LEU A 44 -10.48 -1.09 -1.13
N VAL A 45 -11.75 -0.69 -1.24
CA VAL A 45 -12.79 -1.49 -1.90
C VAL A 45 -12.39 -1.84 -3.34
N ARG A 46 -11.87 -0.88 -4.12
CA ARG A 46 -11.38 -1.15 -5.48
C ARG A 46 -10.21 -2.13 -5.50
N VAL A 47 -9.24 -1.99 -4.60
CA VAL A 47 -8.10 -2.91 -4.47
C VAL A 47 -8.60 -4.34 -4.19
N LEU A 48 -9.59 -4.48 -3.31
CA LEU A 48 -10.15 -5.79 -2.93
C LEU A 48 -10.98 -6.41 -4.06
N ILE A 49 -11.71 -5.59 -4.83
CA ILE A 49 -12.45 -6.04 -6.01
C ILE A 49 -11.47 -6.53 -7.08
N GLU A 50 -10.46 -5.72 -7.39
CA GLU A 50 -9.52 -5.98 -8.49
C GLU A 50 -8.43 -7.00 -8.12
N GLY A 51 -8.15 -7.18 -6.84
CA GLY A 51 -7.03 -7.98 -6.35
C GLY A 51 -5.67 -7.41 -6.73
N ARG A 52 -5.59 -6.08 -6.92
CA ARG A 52 -4.42 -5.43 -7.53
C ARG A 52 -4.15 -4.06 -6.89
N LEU A 53 -2.88 -3.70 -6.77
CA LEU A 53 -2.45 -2.33 -6.50
C LEU A 53 -2.03 -1.67 -7.81
N ARG A 54 -2.55 -0.48 -8.08
CA ARG A 54 -2.19 0.30 -9.28
C ARG A 54 -1.02 1.22 -8.94
N ALA A 55 0.02 1.17 -9.76
CA ALA A 55 1.14 2.08 -9.62
C ALA A 55 0.77 3.49 -10.14
N ALA A 56 1.40 4.49 -9.54
CA ALA A 56 1.19 5.89 -9.87
C ALA A 56 2.54 6.59 -10.09
N SER A 57 2.64 7.44 -11.09
CA SER A 57 3.77 8.38 -11.19
C SER A 57 3.59 9.51 -10.19
N SER A 58 4.68 9.94 -9.57
CA SER A 58 4.69 11.07 -8.65
C SER A 58 5.78 12.05 -9.08
N PHE A 59 5.43 13.32 -9.31
CA PHE A 59 6.38 14.41 -9.62
C PHE A 59 7.47 14.04 -10.65
N GLY A 60 7.07 13.34 -11.73
CA GLY A 60 7.94 12.92 -12.84
C GLY A 60 8.85 11.72 -12.56
N SER A 61 8.68 11.04 -11.43
CA SER A 61 9.17 9.68 -11.20
C SER A 61 8.46 8.69 -12.14
N PRO A 62 9.09 7.55 -12.45
CA PRO A 62 8.37 6.43 -13.04
C PRO A 62 7.24 5.96 -12.11
N PRO A 63 6.25 5.20 -12.62
CA PRO A 63 5.15 4.69 -11.81
C PRO A 63 5.65 3.76 -10.71
N VAL A 64 5.11 3.92 -9.50
CA VAL A 64 5.47 3.09 -8.34
C VAL A 64 4.24 2.72 -7.50
N VAL A 65 4.32 1.59 -6.79
CA VAL A 65 3.45 1.29 -5.65
C VAL A 65 4.29 1.45 -4.38
N CYS A 66 3.93 2.41 -3.54
CA CYS A 66 4.60 2.68 -2.28
C CYS A 66 4.03 1.82 -1.16
N LEU A 67 4.89 1.32 -0.29
CA LEU A 67 4.57 0.56 0.91
C LEU A 67 5.37 1.15 2.08
N SER A 68 4.90 0.93 3.30
CA SER A 68 5.62 1.29 4.51
C SER A 68 6.08 0.03 5.24
N GLU A 69 7.34 -0.01 5.63
CA GLU A 69 7.85 -1.00 6.58
C GLU A 69 7.56 -0.51 8.00
N ALA A 70 6.41 -0.89 8.53
CA ALA A 70 5.93 -0.43 9.81
C ALA A 70 5.65 -1.63 10.73
N SER A 71 6.23 -1.60 11.94
CA SER A 71 5.80 -2.44 13.04
C SER A 71 4.40 -2.03 13.50
N ASP A 72 3.73 -2.83 14.32
CA ASP A 72 2.42 -2.48 14.88
C ASP A 72 2.46 -1.11 15.57
N THR A 73 3.49 -0.84 16.39
CA THR A 73 3.71 0.47 17.02
C THR A 73 3.86 1.60 16.01
N ALA A 74 4.60 1.37 14.91
CA ALA A 74 4.77 2.38 13.87
C ALA A 74 3.45 2.63 13.13
N ILE A 75 2.66 1.59 12.85
CA ILE A 75 1.33 1.75 12.25
C ILE A 75 0.42 2.58 13.17
N VAL A 76 0.40 2.28 14.47
CA VAL A 76 -0.36 3.07 15.45
C VAL A 76 0.07 4.54 15.41
N ALA A 77 1.37 4.84 15.39
CA ALA A 77 1.86 6.22 15.28
C ALA A 77 1.42 6.89 13.97
N MET A 78 1.52 6.19 12.84
CA MET A 78 1.07 6.70 11.53
C MET A 78 -0.43 7.01 11.50
N LEU A 79 -1.26 6.19 12.14
CA LEU A 79 -2.72 6.35 12.18
C LEU A 79 -3.21 7.36 13.22
N LYS A 80 -2.51 7.48 14.36
CA LYS A 80 -2.94 8.33 15.48
C LYS A 80 -2.44 9.76 15.36
N THR A 81 -1.13 9.93 15.24
CA THR A 81 -0.49 11.26 15.23
C THR A 81 -0.07 11.69 13.83
N GLY A 82 0.16 10.71 12.95
CA GLY A 82 0.94 10.92 11.76
C GLY A 82 2.42 10.94 12.08
N VAL A 83 3.22 10.74 11.03
CA VAL A 83 4.68 10.68 11.10
C VAL A 83 5.33 11.83 10.29
N SER A 84 4.50 12.65 9.65
CA SER A 84 4.91 13.87 8.94
C SER A 84 4.03 15.05 9.35
N VAL A 85 4.44 16.26 8.95
CA VAL A 85 3.65 17.50 9.12
C VAL A 85 2.28 17.46 8.46
N ARG A 86 2.00 16.44 7.63
CA ARG A 86 0.72 16.28 6.93
C ARG A 86 -0.37 15.64 7.79
N GLY A 87 -0.04 15.15 8.98
CA GLY A 87 -0.98 14.55 9.90
C GLY A 87 -1.17 13.04 9.70
N PRO A 88 -2.20 12.45 10.35
CA PRO A 88 -2.40 11.01 10.38
C PRO A 88 -2.87 10.41 9.05
N TYR A 89 -2.52 9.15 8.85
CA TYR A 89 -3.02 8.35 7.75
C TYR A 89 -4.48 7.93 8.00
N PRO A 90 -5.35 7.95 6.96
CA PRO A 90 -6.64 7.28 7.05
C PRO A 90 -6.45 5.78 7.30
N PRO A 91 -7.21 5.16 8.23
CA PRO A 91 -7.04 3.77 8.66
C PRO A 91 -7.58 2.73 7.67
N TRP A 92 -7.10 2.78 6.42
CA TRP A 92 -7.54 1.89 5.35
C TRP A 92 -6.34 1.41 4.55
N GLY A 93 -6.11 0.11 4.50
CA GLY A 93 -4.92 -0.43 3.84
C GLY A 93 -4.94 -1.93 3.66
N VAL A 94 -3.96 -2.41 2.90
CA VAL A 94 -3.66 -3.84 2.78
C VAL A 94 -2.29 -4.14 3.38
N ILE A 95 -2.18 -5.29 4.04
CA ILE A 95 -0.94 -5.79 4.63
C ILE A 95 -0.38 -6.85 3.70
N LEU A 96 0.89 -6.74 3.36
CA LEU A 96 1.61 -7.61 2.44
C LEU A 96 2.68 -8.40 3.20
N SER A 97 2.86 -9.67 2.84
CA SER A 97 4.04 -10.45 3.24
C SER A 97 5.29 -9.79 2.66
N ARG A 98 6.21 -9.39 3.52
CA ARG A 98 7.46 -8.77 3.10
C ARG A 98 8.31 -9.72 2.27
N LYS A 99 8.43 -10.99 2.69
CA LYS A 99 9.19 -12.02 1.97
C LYS A 99 8.66 -12.19 0.54
N THR A 100 7.34 -12.30 0.39
CA THR A 100 6.73 -12.45 -0.94
C THR A 100 6.87 -11.16 -1.75
N ALA A 101 6.68 -9.98 -1.14
CA ALA A 101 6.85 -8.70 -1.81
C ALA A 101 8.28 -8.52 -2.36
N ILE A 102 9.30 -8.87 -1.56
CA ILE A 102 10.72 -8.86 -1.99
C ILE A 102 10.92 -9.80 -3.18
N THR A 103 10.39 -11.01 -3.10
CA THR A 103 10.48 -12.00 -4.19
C THR A 103 9.85 -11.46 -5.48
N ARG A 104 8.82 -10.61 -5.36
CA ARG A 104 8.14 -9.93 -6.48
C ARG A 104 8.75 -8.59 -6.88
N GLY A 105 9.92 -8.24 -6.36
CA GLY A 105 10.66 -7.04 -6.76
C GLY A 105 10.43 -5.80 -5.91
N ALA A 106 9.67 -5.85 -4.81
CA ALA A 106 9.64 -4.74 -3.86
C ALA A 106 11.03 -4.52 -3.26
N ARG A 107 11.47 -3.26 -3.22
CA ARG A 107 12.77 -2.88 -2.64
C ARG A 107 12.61 -1.63 -1.76
N PRO A 108 13.50 -1.42 -0.77
CA PRO A 108 13.53 -0.17 -0.02
C PRO A 108 13.77 1.02 -0.95
N ALA A 109 13.14 2.14 -0.63
CA ALA A 109 13.47 3.44 -1.18
C ALA A 109 14.92 3.83 -0.83
N ILE A 110 15.54 4.61 -1.72
CA ILE A 110 16.89 5.14 -1.55
C ILE A 110 16.76 6.66 -1.35
N HIS A 111 17.08 7.11 -0.15
CA HIS A 111 17.07 8.52 0.19
C HIS A 111 18.33 9.19 -0.38
N VAL A 112 18.13 10.23 -1.19
CA VAL A 112 19.20 10.98 -1.85
C VAL A 112 18.88 12.47 -1.77
N SER A 113 19.87 13.35 -1.91
CA SER A 113 19.59 14.79 -1.99
C SER A 113 18.68 15.11 -3.17
N HIS A 114 17.92 16.21 -3.11
CA HIS A 114 17.08 16.65 -4.24
C HIS A 114 17.91 16.84 -5.51
N ARG A 115 19.14 17.34 -5.39
CA ARG A 115 20.06 17.46 -6.53
C ARG A 115 20.36 16.10 -7.17
N GLU A 116 20.58 15.05 -6.38
CA GLU A 116 20.79 13.70 -6.90
C GLU A 116 19.52 13.14 -7.51
N GLN A 117 18.35 13.32 -6.87
CA GLN A 117 17.07 12.88 -7.43
C GLN A 117 16.83 13.55 -8.80
N MET A 118 17.04 14.86 -8.91
CA MET A 118 16.90 15.61 -10.17
C MET A 118 17.89 15.15 -11.24
N ARG A 119 19.13 14.80 -10.84
CA ARG A 119 20.13 14.24 -11.76
C ARG A 119 19.70 12.89 -12.31
N TRP A 120 19.09 12.04 -11.50
CA TRP A 120 18.51 10.79 -11.98
C TRP A 120 17.33 11.10 -12.90
N GLN A 121 16.35 11.85 -12.42
CA GLN A 121 15.11 12.11 -13.15
C GLN A 121 15.27 12.81 -14.51
N PHE A 122 16.24 13.73 -14.63
CA PHE A 122 16.45 14.54 -15.83
C PHE A 122 17.80 14.29 -16.51
N GLY A 123 18.62 13.39 -15.97
CA GLY A 123 19.91 13.04 -16.53
C GLY A 123 19.76 12.33 -17.86
N LYS A 124 20.50 12.77 -18.88
CA LYS A 124 20.44 12.20 -20.25
C LYS A 124 21.07 10.80 -20.39
N ASN A 125 21.55 10.19 -19.30
CA ASN A 125 22.38 8.99 -19.31
C ASN A 125 21.85 7.86 -18.40
N ILE A 126 20.56 7.86 -18.02
CA ILE A 126 19.99 6.67 -17.36
C ILE A 126 20.04 5.53 -18.36
N LYS A 127 20.72 4.44 -18.01
CA LYS A 127 20.71 3.24 -18.84
C LYS A 127 19.39 2.48 -18.61
N PRO A 128 18.86 1.74 -19.58
CA PRO A 128 17.62 0.98 -19.40
C PRO A 128 17.61 0.07 -18.16
N GLU A 129 18.76 -0.48 -17.78
CA GLU A 129 18.91 -1.29 -16.57
C GLU A 129 18.74 -0.51 -15.24
N ASP A 130 18.89 0.82 -15.26
CA ASP A 130 18.79 1.69 -14.10
C ASP A 130 17.36 2.23 -13.89
N GLU A 131 16.45 2.08 -14.87
CA GLU A 131 15.09 2.64 -14.82
C GLU A 131 14.25 2.11 -13.64
N LEU A 132 14.40 0.83 -13.30
CA LEU A 132 13.73 0.26 -12.12
C LEU A 132 14.31 0.78 -10.81
N THR A 133 15.58 1.19 -10.81
CA THR A 133 16.24 1.80 -9.65
C THR A 133 15.82 3.27 -9.50
N GLU A 134 15.53 3.96 -10.60
CA GLU A 134 15.07 5.35 -10.61
C GLU A 134 13.83 5.54 -9.72
N GLY A 135 12.86 4.63 -9.85
CA GLY A 135 11.65 4.65 -9.04
C GLY A 135 11.90 4.53 -7.53
N ARG A 136 13.09 4.10 -7.10
CA ARG A 136 13.44 3.96 -5.69
C ARG A 136 13.97 5.26 -5.08
N PHE A 137 14.42 6.23 -5.87
CA PHE A 137 15.02 7.45 -5.33
C PHE A 137 13.97 8.41 -4.75
N VAL A 138 14.23 8.88 -3.53
CA VAL A 138 13.38 9.80 -2.78
C VAL A 138 14.24 10.94 -2.26
N SER A 139 13.80 12.18 -2.50
CA SER A 139 14.46 13.36 -1.94
C SER A 139 14.50 13.28 -0.41
N TYR A 140 15.66 13.56 0.15
CA TYR A 140 15.93 13.74 1.57
C TYR A 140 16.86 14.95 1.73
N ASP A 141 16.29 16.07 2.16
CA ASP A 141 16.98 17.34 2.39
C ASP A 141 16.42 17.98 3.67
N PRO A 142 16.81 17.49 4.86
CA PRO A 142 16.39 18.08 6.11
C PRO A 142 16.89 19.54 6.23
N PRO A 143 16.11 20.43 6.88
CA PRO A 143 14.86 20.15 7.59
C PRO A 143 13.61 20.17 6.69
N GLY A 144 13.74 20.46 5.40
CA GLY A 144 12.60 20.71 4.52
C GLY A 144 11.90 19.44 4.02
N ILE A 145 12.65 18.38 3.72
CA ILE A 145 12.13 17.13 3.16
C ILE A 145 12.73 15.95 3.92
N ASP A 146 11.92 15.29 4.74
CA ASP A 146 12.28 14.05 5.44
C ASP A 146 11.14 13.04 5.38
N TRP A 147 11.34 11.96 4.63
CA TRP A 147 10.42 10.82 4.51
C TRP A 147 10.97 9.54 5.15
N THR A 148 12.10 9.63 5.85
CA THR A 148 12.79 8.45 6.41
C THR A 148 11.93 7.72 7.44
N HIS A 149 11.07 8.47 8.13
CA HIS A 149 10.10 7.96 9.09
C HIS A 149 9.06 7.00 8.48
N GLU A 150 8.78 7.09 7.16
CA GLU A 150 7.84 6.17 6.50
C GLU A 150 8.47 4.81 6.19
N ARG A 151 9.81 4.71 6.31
CA ARG A 151 10.60 3.54 5.94
C ARG A 151 10.10 2.95 4.62
N GLU A 152 10.06 3.79 3.59
CA GLU A 152 9.33 3.51 2.36
C GLU A 152 9.95 2.34 1.56
N TRP A 153 9.08 1.49 1.02
CA TRP A 153 9.38 0.44 0.05
C TRP A 153 8.59 0.68 -1.24
N ARG A 154 9.12 0.24 -2.37
CA ARG A 154 8.47 0.42 -3.67
C ARG A 154 8.51 -0.81 -4.53
N PHE A 155 7.39 -1.11 -5.19
CA PHE A 155 7.41 -1.77 -6.49
C PHE A 155 7.60 -0.70 -7.55
N CYS A 156 8.67 -0.84 -8.34
CA CYS A 156 9.01 0.12 -9.40
C CYS A 156 8.67 -0.46 -10.77
N PHE A 157 8.26 0.42 -11.68
CA PHE A 157 7.92 0.07 -13.05
C PHE A 157 8.69 0.98 -14.00
N ASN A 158 8.88 0.55 -15.25
CA ASN A 158 9.61 1.35 -16.23
C ASN A 158 8.84 2.63 -16.59
N ARG A 159 9.58 3.65 -16.99
CA ARG A 159 9.01 4.89 -17.51
C ARG A 159 8.16 4.58 -18.75
N GLY A 160 6.97 5.16 -18.83
CA GLY A 160 6.03 4.90 -19.93
C GLY A 160 5.19 3.63 -19.78
N SER A 161 5.36 2.85 -18.71
CA SER A 161 4.44 1.74 -18.41
C SER A 161 2.99 2.25 -18.32
N THR A 162 2.10 1.67 -19.12
CA THR A 162 0.68 2.05 -19.14
C THR A 162 -0.11 1.20 -18.13
N ASN A 163 -0.70 1.83 -17.13
CA ASN A 163 -1.48 1.18 -16.07
C ASN A 163 -0.76 0.00 -15.36
N PRO A 164 0.50 0.15 -14.92
CA PRO A 164 1.20 -0.92 -14.21
C PRO A 164 0.48 -1.30 -12.91
N VAL A 165 0.47 -2.60 -12.62
CA VAL A 165 -0.19 -3.16 -11.44
C VAL A 165 0.67 -4.19 -10.73
N VAL A 166 0.47 -4.32 -9.42
CA VAL A 166 0.95 -5.44 -8.62
C VAL A 166 -0.23 -6.35 -8.31
N ASP A 167 -0.14 -7.62 -8.72
CA ASP A 167 -1.12 -8.65 -8.35
C ASP A 167 -0.96 -9.04 -6.87
N LEU A 168 -2.07 -9.03 -6.13
CA LEU A 168 -2.10 -9.34 -4.71
C LEU A 168 -2.13 -10.84 -4.39
N ALA A 169 -2.40 -11.71 -5.36
CA ALA A 169 -2.48 -13.16 -5.17
C ALA A 169 -1.24 -13.72 -4.49
N GLY A 170 -1.37 -14.24 -3.26
CA GLY A 170 -0.28 -14.83 -2.48
C GLY A 170 0.70 -13.84 -1.83
N VAL A 171 0.52 -12.52 -2.00
CA VAL A 171 1.31 -11.50 -1.30
C VAL A 171 0.52 -10.75 -0.24
N VAL A 172 -0.79 -10.54 -0.43
CA VAL A 172 -1.65 -9.95 0.61
C VAL A 172 -1.89 -10.94 1.75
N VAL A 173 -1.78 -10.47 2.99
CA VAL A 173 -1.90 -11.30 4.21
C VAL A 173 -2.83 -10.68 5.27
N GLY A 174 -3.40 -9.51 4.99
CA GLY A 174 -4.35 -8.87 5.90
C GLY A 174 -4.89 -7.56 5.35
N VAL A 175 -5.91 -7.03 6.02
CA VAL A 175 -6.53 -5.74 5.68
C VAL A 175 -6.67 -4.88 6.93
N ILE A 176 -6.45 -3.57 6.80
CA ILE A 176 -6.69 -2.57 7.84
C ILE A 176 -7.99 -1.84 7.50
N THR A 177 -8.85 -1.69 8.50
CA THR A 177 -10.17 -1.07 8.37
C THR A 177 -10.37 0.02 9.41
N GLY A 178 -11.07 1.09 9.00
CA GLY A 178 -11.26 2.28 9.81
C GLY A 178 -12.49 2.29 10.69
N ARG A 179 -13.33 1.26 10.59
CA ARG A 179 -14.63 1.19 11.25
C ARG A 179 -14.87 -0.21 11.79
N GLU A 180 -15.59 -0.28 12.90
CA GLU A 180 -16.05 -1.55 13.49
C GLU A 180 -17.01 -2.27 12.58
N ASP A 181 -16.87 -3.59 12.53
CA ASP A 181 -17.70 -4.47 11.72
C ASP A 181 -17.79 -4.06 10.25
N TRP A 182 -16.77 -3.36 9.74
CA TRP A 182 -16.80 -2.89 8.38
C TRP A 182 -16.63 -4.03 7.40
N TYR A 183 -17.62 -4.16 6.51
CA TYR A 183 -17.55 -5.03 5.36
C TYR A 183 -17.65 -4.19 4.09
N PRO A 184 -16.90 -4.57 3.05
CA PRO A 184 -16.89 -3.79 1.83
C PRO A 184 -18.28 -3.97 1.17
N PRO A 185 -18.86 -2.90 0.61
CA PRO A 185 -20.23 -2.93 0.13
C PRO A 185 -20.41 -4.02 -0.94
N PRO A 186 -21.55 -4.70 -1.02
CA PRO A 186 -21.80 -5.66 -2.08
C PRO A 186 -21.63 -4.95 -3.43
N ASN A 187 -20.77 -5.49 -4.29
CA ASN A 187 -20.45 -4.89 -5.58
C ASN A 187 -21.56 -5.24 -6.59
N VAL A 188 -22.69 -4.54 -6.46
CA VAL A 188 -23.83 -4.65 -7.35
C VAL A 188 -23.73 -3.52 -8.36
N SER A 189 -23.36 -3.81 -9.60
CA SER A 189 -23.44 -2.81 -10.67
C SER A 189 -24.89 -2.71 -11.16
N PRO A 190 -25.56 -1.55 -11.06
CA PRO A 190 -26.96 -1.42 -11.47
C PRO A 190 -27.16 -1.52 -12.99
N HIS A 191 -26.10 -1.40 -13.80
CA HIS A 191 -26.17 -1.36 -15.26
C HIS A 191 -25.75 -2.66 -15.96
N LEU A 192 -25.20 -3.63 -15.21
CA LEU A 192 -24.85 -4.96 -15.69
C LEU A 192 -25.69 -5.94 -14.90
N GLY A 193 -26.85 -6.32 -15.43
CA GLY A 193 -27.85 -7.15 -14.75
C GLY A 193 -27.21 -8.26 -13.92
N PHE A 194 -27.38 -8.20 -12.60
CA PHE A 194 -26.94 -9.17 -11.58
C PHE A 194 -25.56 -9.83 -11.77
N ALA A 195 -24.64 -9.22 -12.52
CA ALA A 195 -23.26 -9.67 -12.56
C ALA A 195 -22.63 -9.22 -11.24
N LYS A 196 -22.84 -10.03 -10.18
CA LYS A 196 -22.15 -9.93 -8.90
C LYS A 196 -20.67 -9.86 -9.22
N ARG A 197 -20.08 -8.67 -9.19
CA ARG A 197 -18.63 -8.54 -9.27
C ARG A 197 -18.09 -9.12 -7.96
N THR A 198 -17.69 -10.37 -7.99
CA THR A 198 -17.07 -11.02 -6.84
C THR A 198 -15.74 -10.34 -6.57
N TYR A 199 -15.45 -10.10 -5.30
CA TYR A 199 -14.12 -9.68 -4.90
C TYR A 199 -13.07 -10.71 -5.30
N SER A 200 -11.83 -10.26 -5.50
CA SER A 200 -10.77 -11.16 -5.92
C SER A 200 -10.58 -12.31 -4.93
N ALA A 201 -10.37 -13.52 -5.46
CA ALA A 201 -10.18 -14.72 -4.64
C ALA A 201 -8.96 -14.59 -3.70
N CYS A 202 -7.93 -13.84 -4.12
CA CYS A 202 -6.75 -13.60 -3.28
C CYS A 202 -7.03 -12.74 -2.06
N CYS A 203 -8.13 -11.99 -2.08
CA CYS A 203 -8.52 -11.14 -0.98
C CYS A 203 -9.49 -11.85 -0.03
N GLN A 204 -9.86 -13.12 -0.26
CA GLN A 204 -10.73 -13.88 0.63
C GLN A 204 -9.95 -14.46 1.81
N ASN A 205 -10.64 -14.67 2.92
CA ASN A 205 -10.14 -15.29 4.14
C ASN A 205 -8.92 -14.58 4.75
N LEU A 206 -8.80 -13.26 4.55
CA LEU A 206 -7.71 -12.47 5.10
C LEU A 206 -8.03 -12.03 6.54
N PRO A 207 -7.08 -12.07 7.47
CA PRO A 207 -7.21 -11.38 8.76
C PRO A 207 -7.60 -9.92 8.56
N ARG A 208 -8.62 -9.47 9.31
CA ARG A 208 -9.04 -8.07 9.35
C ARG A 208 -8.55 -7.44 10.65
N PHE A 209 -7.92 -6.28 10.53
CA PHE A 209 -7.49 -5.46 11.66
C PHE A 209 -8.29 -4.17 11.66
N ARG A 210 -8.91 -3.87 12.79
CA ARG A 210 -9.68 -2.65 13.01
C ARG A 210 -8.85 -1.62 13.75
N TRP A 211 -8.87 -0.40 13.26
CA TRP A 211 -8.39 0.75 14.00
C TRP A 211 -9.44 1.26 14.99
N THR A 212 -9.08 1.37 16.27
CA THR A 212 -10.00 1.84 17.33
C THR A 212 -9.87 3.34 17.63
N GLY A 213 -8.93 4.02 17.00
CA GLY A 213 -8.46 5.37 17.42
C GLY A 213 -7.23 5.31 18.31
N GLU A 214 -6.95 4.16 18.92
CA GLU A 214 -5.84 3.96 19.85
C GLU A 214 -4.90 2.83 19.40
N GLU A 215 -5.47 1.73 18.90
CA GLU A 215 -4.70 0.54 18.52
C GLU A 215 -5.34 -0.20 17.32
N LEU A 216 -4.56 -1.13 16.76
CA LEU A 216 -5.04 -2.08 15.75
C LEU A 216 -5.39 -3.41 16.42
N LEU A 217 -6.66 -3.79 16.38
CA LEU A 217 -7.14 -5.04 16.94
C LEU A 217 -7.56 -6.02 15.84
N PRO A 218 -7.27 -7.32 15.97
CA PRO A 218 -7.91 -8.34 15.14
C PRO A 218 -9.43 -8.26 15.31
N ASP A 219 -10.15 -8.14 14.19
CA ASP A 219 -11.61 -8.01 14.14
C ASP A 219 -12.16 -9.02 13.12
N GLY A 220 -11.74 -10.29 13.28
CA GLY A 220 -12.21 -11.40 12.46
C GLY A 220 -11.49 -11.56 11.12
N THR A 221 -12.21 -12.16 10.18
CA THR A 221 -11.69 -12.56 8.87
C THR A 221 -12.55 -11.94 7.79
N PHE A 222 -11.88 -11.38 6.80
CA PHE A 222 -12.49 -10.90 5.58
C PHE A 222 -12.89 -12.12 4.72
N ASP A 223 -14.06 -12.68 4.99
CA ASP A 223 -14.70 -13.73 4.19
C ASP A 223 -15.99 -13.17 3.58
N ILE A 224 -15.90 -12.74 2.32
CA ILE A 224 -17.05 -12.16 1.63
C ILE A 224 -18.01 -13.26 1.17
N ARG A 225 -17.51 -14.47 0.89
CA ARG A 225 -18.35 -15.58 0.41
C ARG A 225 -19.23 -16.11 1.54
N GLY A 226 -18.69 -16.22 2.76
CA GLY A 226 -19.45 -16.62 3.95
C GLY A 226 -20.60 -15.65 4.27
N GLN A 227 -20.43 -14.35 3.98
CA GLN A 227 -21.45 -13.35 4.28
C GLN A 227 -22.56 -13.20 3.24
N MET A 228 -22.30 -13.52 1.96
CA MET A 228 -23.38 -13.56 0.97
C MET A 228 -24.43 -14.65 1.25
N LEU A 229 -24.09 -15.61 2.11
CA LEU A 229 -25.00 -16.68 2.58
C LEU A 229 -25.73 -16.31 3.89
N LEU A 230 -25.41 -15.17 4.50
CA LEU A 230 -25.95 -14.70 5.78
C LEU A 230 -26.70 -13.35 5.66
N GLY A 231 -26.98 -12.88 4.44
CA GLY A 231 -27.94 -11.79 4.24
C GLY A 231 -29.36 -12.22 4.65
N PRO A 232 -30.21 -11.28 5.11
CA PRO A 232 -31.48 -11.55 5.80
C PRO A 232 -32.46 -12.44 5.04
#